data_AF-A0A0W8FN08-F1
#
_entry.id   AF-A0A0W8FN08-F1
#
_cell.length_a   1.000
_cell.length_b   1.000
_cell.length_c   1.000
_cell.angle_alpha   90.00
_cell.angle_beta   90.00
_cell.angle_gamma   90.00
#
_symmetry.space_group_name_H-M   'P 1'
#
loop_
_entity.id
_entity.type
_entity.pdbx_description
1 polymer ?
#
loop_
_entity_poly.entity_id
_entity_poly.type
_entity_poly.pdbx_seq_one_letter_code
_entity_poly.pdbx_strand_id
1 'polypeptide(L)' 'MTAIVEPGGSIRDQKVIDTCNKYGIVMAFCGLRLFHH' A
#
# COMPACT_ATOMS: atom_id res chain seq x y z
N MET A 1 8.59 -8.03 7.38
CA MET A 1 8.60 -6.86 6.49
C MET A 1 8.30 -5.64 7.34
N THR A 2 9.09 -4.58 7.27
CA THR A 2 8.98 -3.42 8.18
C THR A 2 8.16 -2.27 7.59
N ALA A 3 8.16 -2.10 6.27
CA ALA A 3 7.33 -1.10 5.58
C ALA A 3 7.02 -1.48 4.12
N ILE A 4 5.94 -0.93 3.57
CA ILE A 4 5.47 -1.09 2.19
C ILE A 4 5.18 0.28 1.57
N VAL A 5 5.46 0.44 0.28
CA VAL A 5 5.09 1.63 -0.52
C VAL A 5 4.26 1.20 -1.71
N GLU A 6 3.08 1.80 -1.89
CA GLU A 6 2.15 1.49 -2.98
C GLU A 6 1.70 2.78 -3.70
N PRO A 7 1.42 2.78 -5.02
CA PRO A 7 0.80 3.91 -5.70
C PRO A 7 -0.53 4.37 -5.08
N GLY A 8 -1.36 3.44 -4.60
CA GLY A 8 -2.74 3.72 -4.23
C GLY A 8 -3.65 4.01 -5.43
N GLY A 9 -4.88 4.42 -5.14
CA GLY A 9 -5.93 4.68 -6.12
C GLY A 9 -6.86 3.48 -6.37
N SER A 10 -6.87 2.50 -5.47
CA SER A 10 -7.86 1.44 -5.47
C SER A 10 -9.07 1.85 -4.63
N ILE A 11 -10.27 1.55 -5.10
CA ILE A 11 -11.50 1.64 -4.28
C ILE A 11 -11.37 0.78 -3.00
N ARG A 12 -10.46 -0.20 -3.01
CA ARG A 12 -10.23 -1.15 -1.91
C ARG A 12 -8.97 -0.85 -1.10
N ASP A 13 -8.34 0.32 -1.25
CA ASP A 13 -7.13 0.68 -0.50
C ASP A 13 -7.34 0.55 1.02
N GLN A 14 -8.55 0.85 1.52
CA GLN A 14 -8.90 0.70 2.93
C GLN A 14 -8.65 -0.72 3.47
N LYS A 15 -8.98 -1.76 2.69
CA LYS A 15 -8.76 -3.15 3.12
C LYS A 15 -7.28 -3.49 3.24
N VAL A 16 -6.45 -2.89 2.39
CA VAL A 16 -4.99 -3.10 2.40
C VAL A 16 -4.38 -2.38 3.61
N ILE A 17 -4.81 -1.15 3.89
CA ILE A 17 -4.42 -0.38 5.07
C ILE A 17 -4.77 -1.15 6.35
N ASP A 18 -6.01 -1.63 6.47
CA ASP A 18 -6.46 -2.38 7.65
C ASP A 18 -5.64 -3.66 7.88
N THR A 19 -5.26 -4.33 6.79
CA THR A 19 -4.41 -5.51 6.83
C THR A 19 -3.00 -5.14 7.31
N CYS A 20 -2.41 -4.07 6.76
CA CYS A 20 -1.09 -3.60 7.19
C CYS A 20 -1.07 -3.20 8.66
N ASN A 21 -2.11 -2.49 9.12
CA ASN A 21 -2.29 -2.13 10.53
C ASN A 21 -2.38 -3.37 11.43
N LYS A 22 -3.13 -4.40 11.02
CA LYS A 22 -3.24 -5.67 11.78
C LYS A 22 -1.90 -6.37 11.96
N TYR A 23 -1.03 -6.30 10.96
CA TYR A 23 0.30 -6.90 11.00
C TYR A 23 1.41 -5.96 11.51
N GLY A 24 1.07 -4.72 11.91
CA GLY A 24 2.04 -3.72 12.37
C GLY A 24 3.02 -3.28 11.29
N ILE A 25 2.60 -3.28 10.02
CA ILE A 25 3.42 -2.90 8.87
C ILE A 25 3.16 -1.44 8.54
N VAL A 26 4.22 -0.63 8.46
CA VAL A 26 4.11 0.78 8.05
C VAL A 26 3.84 0.84 6.54
N MET A 27 2.81 1.57 6.12
CA MET A 27 2.43 1.71 4.71
C MET A 27 2.43 3.18 4.29
N ALA A 28 2.96 3.47 3.10
CA ALA A 28 2.97 4.82 2.51
C ALA A 28 2.49 4.81 1.06
N PHE A 29 1.79 5.88 0.67
CA PHE A 29 1.33 6.08 -0.70
C PHE A 29 2.31 6.94 -1.50
N CYS A 30 2.70 6.48 -2.69
CA CYS A 30 3.64 7.18 -3.58
C CYS A 30 2.96 7.85 -4.79
N GLY A 31 1.75 7.42 -5.16
CA GLY A 31 1.03 7.95 -6.34
C GLY A 31 1.64 7.56 -7.69
N LEU A 32 2.78 6.85 -7.71
CA LEU A 32 3.51 6.49 -8.93
C LEU A 32 3.30 5.01 -9.29
N ARG A 33 2.80 4.75 -10.51
CA ARG A 33 2.67 3.41 -11.08
C ARG A 33 3.83 3.14 -12.03
N LEU A 34 4.66 2.16 -11.69
CA LEU A 34 5.86 1.82 -12.46
C LEU A 34 5.64 0.52 -13.23
N PHE A 35 4.74 0.56 -14.22
CA PHE A 35 4.58 -0.57 -15.14
C PHE A 35 5.74 -0.59 -16.15
N HIS A 36 6.35 -1.75 -16.31
CA HIS A 36 7.34 -2.05 -17.35
C HIS A 36 6.89 -3.33 -18.04
N HIS A 37 6.82 -3.32 -19.37
CA HIS A 37 6.30 -4.43 -20.18
C HIS A 37 7.34 -5.52 -20.40
#